data_AF-A0A9P5SWE1-F1
#
_entry.id   AF-A0A9P5SWE1-F1
#
_cell.length_a   1.000
_cell.length_b   1.000
_cell.length_c   1.000
_cell.angle_alpha   90.00
_cell.angle_beta   90.00
_cell.angle_gamma   90.00
#
_symmetry.space_group_name_H-M   'P 1'
#
loop_
_entity.id
_entity.type
_entity.pdbx_description
1 polymer ?
#
loop_
_entity_poly.entity_id
_entity_poly.type
_entity_poly.pdbx_seq_one_letter_code
_entity_poly.pdbx_strand_id
1 'polypeptide(L)'
;MSDLPGDKRIVTPPMLGDKISLSLGHTSTFVFIGTKAEILEWFRTVGPTKIVQAILFHDRPGTKPLDIVFDLLPYPNPDLTWMQYYQSFYHSDPTLERYRLELRPEQPKIDAEIEPLYRMYAKSGVCLGDMADALEKKWSQPSTKSYLDMAKELFMERDEAAEHAKEMAETTKKLDEERREVDLEDIVVSVPTERK
;
A
#
# COMPACT_ATOMS: atom_id res chain seq x y z
N MET A 1 22.52 -2.54 4.21
CA MET A 1 21.77 -3.37 3.26
C MET A 1 21.08 -4.43 4.08
N SER A 2 19.82 -4.17 4.43
CA SER A 2 19.04 -5.03 5.33
C SER A 2 17.64 -5.10 4.73
N ASP A 3 17.29 -6.26 4.19
CA ASP A 3 15.98 -6.54 3.59
C ASP A 3 14.88 -6.45 4.66
N LEU A 4 13.91 -5.58 4.42
CA LEU A 4 12.67 -5.42 5.19
C LEU A 4 11.51 -6.18 4.50
N PRO A 5 10.50 -6.64 5.24
CA PRO A 5 9.62 -7.71 4.82
C PRO A 5 8.56 -7.24 3.82
N GLY A 6 8.43 -7.98 2.71
CA GLY A 6 7.36 -7.83 1.73
C GLY A 6 7.71 -6.84 0.63
N ASP A 7 8.59 -7.28 -0.28
CA ASP A 7 8.97 -6.54 -1.48
C ASP A 7 7.73 -6.37 -2.38
N LYS A 8 6.98 -5.28 -2.15
CA LYS A 8 5.82 -4.90 -2.95
C LYS A 8 6.35 -4.49 -4.33
N ARG A 9 6.53 -5.47 -5.20
CA ARG A 9 6.94 -5.24 -6.59
C ARG A 9 5.90 -4.33 -7.26
N ILE A 10 6.25 -3.06 -7.45
CA ILE A 10 5.41 -2.10 -8.18
C ILE A 10 5.44 -2.53 -9.65
N VAL A 11 4.37 -3.20 -10.09
CA VAL A 11 4.21 -3.58 -11.51
C VAL A 11 3.45 -2.46 -12.20
N THR A 12 4.15 -1.74 -13.08
CA THR A 12 3.51 -0.71 -13.90
C THR A 12 2.68 -1.37 -15.02
N PRO A 13 1.58 -0.74 -15.47
CA PRO A 13 0.66 -1.31 -16.44
C PRO A 13 1.26 -1.95 -17.71
N PRO A 14 2.33 -1.40 -18.34
CA PRO A 14 2.92 -2.00 -19.54
C PRO A 14 3.60 -3.36 -19.29
N MET A 15 3.94 -3.66 -18.04
CA MET A 15 4.63 -4.90 -17.65
C MET A 15 3.66 -5.95 -17.09
N LEU A 16 2.37 -5.64 -17.04
CA LEU A 16 1.35 -6.52 -16.48
C LEU A 16 0.91 -7.56 -17.52
N GLY A 17 1.15 -8.84 -17.23
CA GLY A 17 0.63 -9.95 -18.04
C GLY A 17 -0.91 -9.98 -18.07
N ASP A 18 -1.49 -10.89 -18.84
CA ASP A 18 -2.96 -10.98 -18.99
C ASP A 18 -3.65 -11.61 -17.78
N LYS A 19 -2.86 -12.29 -16.93
CA LYS A 19 -3.34 -12.95 -15.72
C LYS A 19 -2.64 -12.40 -14.49
N ILE A 20 -3.43 -11.92 -13.54
CA ILE A 20 -2.99 -11.50 -12.21
C ILE A 20 -3.29 -12.63 -11.23
N SER A 21 -2.23 -13.27 -10.73
CA SER A 21 -2.32 -14.39 -9.79
C SER A 21 -2.05 -13.92 -8.37
N LEU A 22 -3.08 -13.96 -7.53
CA LEU A 22 -3.02 -13.59 -6.12
C LEU A 22 -2.88 -14.85 -5.26
N SER A 23 -2.11 -14.82 -4.19
CA SER A 23 -1.91 -15.99 -3.32
C SER A 23 -1.97 -15.61 -1.85
N LEU A 24 -2.32 -16.56 -0.97
CA LEU A 24 -2.20 -16.38 0.47
C LEU A 24 -0.70 -16.43 0.86
N GLY A 25 0.05 -15.35 0.63
CA GLY A 25 1.51 -15.32 0.83
C GLY A 25 2.18 -14.04 0.32
N HIS A 26 3.42 -14.14 -0.19
CA HIS A 26 4.26 -13.00 -0.62
C HIS A 26 3.71 -12.19 -1.81
N THR A 27 2.65 -12.64 -2.50
CA THR A 27 1.95 -11.91 -3.58
C THR A 27 0.47 -11.69 -3.23
N SER A 28 0.19 -11.31 -1.99
CA SER A 28 -1.17 -11.29 -1.45
C SER A 28 -2.05 -10.15 -1.94
N THR A 29 -1.46 -9.06 -2.43
CA THR A 29 -2.22 -7.84 -2.72
C THR A 29 -1.73 -7.17 -3.99
N PHE A 30 -2.66 -6.91 -4.91
CA PHE A 30 -2.42 -6.08 -6.09
C PHE A 30 -3.08 -4.72 -5.88
N VAL A 31 -2.36 -3.63 -6.13
CA VAL A 31 -2.77 -2.29 -5.70
C VAL A 31 -2.84 -1.34 -6.89
N PHE A 32 -3.95 -0.60 -6.97
CA PHE A 32 -4.08 0.57 -7.81
C PHE A 32 -4.06 1.84 -6.94
N ILE A 33 -3.33 2.85 -7.39
CA ILE A 33 -3.28 4.16 -6.73
C ILE A 33 -3.71 5.20 -7.77
N GLY A 34 -4.70 6.01 -7.42
CA GLY A 34 -5.22 7.05 -8.31
C GLY A 34 -6.55 7.59 -7.81
N THR A 35 -7.16 8.48 -8.58
CA THR A 35 -8.55 8.87 -8.40
C THR A 35 -9.49 7.72 -8.75
N LYS A 36 -10.73 7.75 -8.26
CA LYS A 36 -11.75 6.77 -8.66
C LYS A 36 -11.93 6.72 -10.18
N ALA A 37 -11.91 7.88 -10.84
CA ALA A 37 -12.07 8.00 -12.28
C ALA A 37 -10.91 7.33 -13.04
N GLU A 38 -9.66 7.61 -12.68
CA GLU A 38 -8.47 7.00 -13.29
C GLU A 38 -8.48 5.46 -13.15
N ILE A 39 -8.83 4.96 -11.97
CA ILE A 39 -8.91 3.52 -11.71
C ILE A 39 -10.01 2.88 -12.59
N LEU A 40 -11.19 3.49 -12.66
CA LEU A 40 -12.29 2.99 -13.50
C LEU A 40 -11.96 3.05 -14.99
N GLU A 41 -11.33 4.13 -15.45
CA GLU A 41 -10.86 4.26 -16.83
C GLU A 41 -9.86 3.15 -17.17
N TRP A 42 -8.91 2.87 -16.28
CA TRP A 42 -7.98 1.75 -16.48
C TRP A 42 -8.70 0.41 -16.55
N PHE A 43 -9.68 0.17 -15.67
CA PHE A 43 -10.49 -1.05 -15.69
C PHE A 43 -11.27 -1.19 -17.00
N ARG A 44 -11.78 -0.09 -17.58
CA ARG A 44 -12.52 -0.12 -18.85
C ARG A 44 -11.64 -0.28 -20.08
N THR A 45 -10.44 0.29 -20.06
CA THR A 45 -9.54 0.35 -21.23
C THR A 45 -8.59 -0.84 -21.28
N VAL A 46 -7.90 -1.12 -20.17
CA VAL A 46 -6.90 -2.20 -20.06
C VAL A 46 -7.51 -3.44 -19.41
N GLY A 47 -8.37 -3.23 -18.40
CA GLY A 47 -8.97 -4.31 -17.61
C GLY A 47 -9.72 -5.40 -18.39
N PRO A 48 -10.32 -5.19 -19.58
CA PRO A 48 -10.97 -6.27 -20.33
C PRO A 48 -10.02 -7.42 -20.74
N THR A 49 -8.71 -7.15 -20.73
CA THR A 49 -7.67 -8.15 -21.03
C THR A 49 -7.07 -8.80 -19.78
N LYS A 50 -7.52 -8.40 -18.59
CA LYS A 50 -6.88 -8.75 -17.32
C LYS A 50 -7.80 -9.59 -16.46
N ILE A 51 -7.40 -10.86 -16.27
CA ILE A 51 -8.11 -11.81 -15.43
C ILE A 51 -7.40 -11.89 -14.08
N VAL A 52 -8.17 -11.76 -13.00
CA VAL A 52 -7.63 -11.91 -11.63
C VAL A 52 -8.06 -13.25 -11.05
N GLN A 53 -7.12 -14.01 -10.53
CA GLN A 53 -7.37 -15.30 -9.93
C GLN A 53 -6.65 -15.42 -8.58
N ALA A 54 -7.38 -15.83 -7.55
CA ALA A 54 -6.78 -16.31 -6.32
C ALA A 54 -6.34 -17.77 -6.50
N ILE A 55 -5.04 -18.02 -6.33
CA ILE A 55 -4.39 -19.33 -6.41
C ILE A 55 -3.99 -19.77 -5.01
N LEU A 56 -4.39 -20.97 -4.63
CA LEU A 56 -3.91 -21.64 -3.42
C LEU A 56 -2.72 -22.51 -3.79
N PHE A 57 -1.60 -22.38 -3.08
CA PHE A 57 -0.38 -23.20 -3.30
C PHE A 57 -0.62 -24.72 -3.10
N HIS A 58 -1.80 -25.10 -2.64
CA HIS A 58 -2.27 -26.48 -2.54
C HIS A 58 -3.52 -26.64 -3.41
N ASP A 59 -3.31 -26.82 -4.71
CA ASP A 59 -4.33 -27.36 -5.62
C ASP A 59 -4.61 -28.82 -5.24
N ARG A 60 -5.32 -29.01 -4.12
CA ARG A 60 -5.98 -30.28 -3.85
C ARG A 60 -7.23 -30.31 -4.73
N PRO A 61 -7.41 -31.32 -5.58
CA PRO A 61 -8.62 -31.45 -6.39
C PRO A 61 -9.84 -31.45 -5.47
N GLY A 62 -10.73 -30.47 -5.66
CA GLY A 62 -11.95 -30.28 -4.87
C GLY A 62 -11.97 -29.07 -3.92
N THR A 63 -10.88 -28.32 -3.79
CA THR A 63 -10.88 -27.08 -3.00
C THR A 63 -11.48 -25.94 -3.80
N LYS A 64 -12.53 -25.28 -3.30
CA LYS A 64 -13.11 -24.11 -3.99
C LYS A 64 -12.07 -22.98 -4.05
N PRO A 65 -11.91 -22.30 -5.20
CA PRO A 65 -11.05 -21.13 -5.28
C PRO A 65 -11.60 -20.03 -4.36
N LEU A 66 -10.69 -19.32 -3.69
CA LEU A 66 -11.06 -18.19 -2.83
C LEU A 66 -11.65 -17.06 -3.67
N ASP A 67 -12.65 -16.37 -3.13
CA ASP A 67 -13.14 -15.15 -3.72
C ASP A 67 -12.08 -14.04 -3.60
N ILE A 68 -12.24 -12.99 -4.41
CA ILE A 68 -11.35 -11.83 -4.46
C ILE A 68 -12.09 -10.67 -3.81
N VAL A 69 -11.39 -9.98 -2.93
CA VAL A 69 -11.85 -8.78 -2.25
C VAL A 69 -11.25 -7.55 -2.93
N PHE A 70 -12.09 -6.56 -3.16
CA PHE A 70 -11.74 -5.24 -3.69
C PHE A 70 -12.00 -4.22 -2.58
N ASP A 71 -10.92 -3.73 -1.97
CA ASP A 71 -10.97 -2.77 -0.86
C ASP A 71 -10.50 -1.40 -1.33
N LEU A 72 -11.41 -0.41 -1.31
CA LEU A 72 -11.06 0.99 -1.57
C LEU A 72 -10.75 1.70 -0.25
N LEU A 73 -9.53 2.20 -0.14
CA LEU A 73 -8.99 2.85 1.06
C LEU A 73 -8.63 4.31 0.74
N PRO A 74 -8.71 5.22 1.71
CA PRO A 74 -8.20 6.58 1.52
C PRO A 74 -6.70 6.52 1.25
N TYR A 75 -6.21 7.40 0.37
CA TYR A 75 -4.78 7.53 0.11
C TYR A 75 -4.38 9.00 0.19
N PRO A 76 -3.41 9.36 1.06
CA PRO A 76 -2.94 10.73 1.12
C PRO A 76 -2.33 11.09 -0.24
N ASN A 77 -2.76 12.22 -0.82
CA ASN A 77 -2.20 12.71 -2.06
C ASN A 77 -0.99 13.61 -1.72
N PRO A 78 0.26 13.14 -1.85
CA PRO A 78 1.45 13.91 -1.49
C PRO A 78 1.67 15.11 -2.41
N ASP A 79 1.02 15.12 -3.58
CA ASP A 79 1.17 16.15 -4.60
C ASP A 79 0.19 17.33 -4.38
N LEU A 80 -0.68 17.26 -3.37
CA LEU A 80 -1.60 18.36 -3.05
C LEU A 80 -0.83 19.56 -2.52
N THR A 81 -1.05 20.71 -3.16
CA THR A 81 -0.63 21.98 -2.57
C THR A 81 -1.43 22.25 -1.29
N TRP A 82 -0.84 22.98 -0.35
CA TRP A 82 -1.48 23.33 0.93
C TRP A 82 -2.84 24.00 0.74
N MET A 83 -3.00 24.83 -0.30
CA MET A 83 -4.27 25.47 -0.64
C MET A 83 -5.35 24.47 -1.08
N GLN A 84 -5.00 23.51 -1.95
CA GLN A 84 -5.92 22.47 -2.41
C GLN A 84 -6.33 21.55 -1.26
N TYR A 85 -5.40 21.26 -0.36
CA TYR A 85 -5.66 20.53 0.87
C TYR A 85 -6.67 21.27 1.78
N TYR A 86 -6.50 22.58 1.99
CA TYR A 86 -7.46 23.35 2.76
C TYR A 86 -8.84 23.42 2.11
N GLN A 87 -8.89 23.53 0.78
CA GLN A 87 -10.15 23.53 0.02
C GLN A 87 -10.90 22.21 0.13
N SER A 88 -10.19 21.07 0.22
CA SER A 88 -10.83 19.76 0.31
C SER A 88 -11.63 19.56 1.60
N PHE A 89 -11.39 20.34 2.66
CA PHE A 89 -12.22 20.31 3.87
C PHE A 89 -13.61 20.92 3.69
N TYR A 90 -13.75 21.87 2.77
CA TYR A 90 -15.00 22.61 2.54
C TYR A 90 -15.73 22.14 1.28
N HIS A 91 -14.98 21.59 0.33
CA HIS A 91 -15.51 21.03 -0.92
C HIS A 91 -14.79 19.74 -1.23
N SER A 92 -15.51 18.62 -1.20
CA SER A 92 -15.02 17.35 -1.76
C SER A 92 -14.87 17.53 -3.27
N ASP A 93 -13.63 17.72 -3.73
CA ASP A 93 -13.29 17.71 -5.15
C ASP A 93 -12.84 16.29 -5.53
N PRO A 94 -13.68 15.52 -6.26
CA PRO A 94 -13.38 14.14 -6.62
C PRO A 94 -12.14 13.99 -7.50
N THR A 95 -11.67 15.08 -8.12
CA THR A 95 -10.49 15.07 -8.99
C THR A 95 -9.17 15.16 -8.20
N LEU A 96 -9.23 15.61 -6.95
CA LEU A 96 -8.08 15.80 -6.07
C LEU A 96 -7.91 14.64 -5.08
N GLU A 97 -9.00 13.95 -4.79
CA GLU A 97 -9.02 12.81 -3.87
C GLU A 97 -8.40 11.56 -4.50
N ARG A 98 -7.28 11.11 -3.92
CA ARG A 98 -6.65 9.84 -4.30
C ARG A 98 -7.08 8.72 -3.37
N TYR A 99 -7.12 7.54 -3.96
CA TYR A 99 -7.55 6.32 -3.31
C TYR A 99 -6.57 5.19 -3.62
N ARG A 100 -6.53 4.23 -2.71
CA ARG A 100 -5.79 2.98 -2.86
C ARG A 100 -6.81 1.86 -3.00
N LEU A 101 -6.90 1.24 -4.18
CA LEU A 101 -7.71 0.05 -4.40
C LEU A 101 -6.84 -1.18 -4.26
N GLU A 102 -7.14 -2.03 -3.29
CA GLU A 102 -6.44 -3.29 -3.03
C GLU A 102 -7.28 -4.48 -3.49
N LEU A 103 -6.65 -5.36 -4.28
CA LEU A 103 -7.20 -6.64 -4.72
C LEU A 103 -6.46 -7.75 -3.99
N ARG A 104 -7.19 -8.56 -3.25
CA ARG A 104 -6.61 -9.60 -2.38
C ARG A 104 -7.53 -10.82 -2.28
N PRO A 105 -7.01 -12.02 -2.03
CA PRO A 105 -7.86 -13.17 -1.70
C PRO A 105 -8.67 -12.91 -0.43
N GLU A 106 -9.90 -13.41 -0.39
CA GLU A 106 -10.76 -13.33 0.80
C GLU A 106 -10.11 -13.99 2.02
N GLN A 107 -10.07 -13.25 3.13
CA GLN A 107 -9.47 -13.68 4.38
C GLN A 107 -10.34 -13.19 5.54
N PRO A 108 -11.35 -13.97 5.99
CA PRO A 108 -12.37 -13.48 6.91
C PRO A 108 -11.85 -12.84 8.21
N LYS A 109 -10.69 -13.30 8.72
CA LYS A 109 -10.05 -12.71 9.90
C LYS A 109 -9.53 -11.30 9.63
N ILE A 110 -8.78 -11.13 8.54
CA ILE A 110 -8.19 -9.84 8.14
C ILE A 110 -9.27 -8.89 7.64
N ASP A 111 -10.27 -9.42 6.95
CA ASP A 111 -11.42 -8.66 6.46
C ASP A 111 -12.20 -8.02 7.61
N ALA A 112 -12.29 -8.68 8.76
CA ALA A 112 -12.96 -8.14 9.95
C ALA A 112 -12.16 -7.01 10.61
N GLU A 113 -10.84 -6.99 10.45
CA GLU A 113 -9.94 -5.99 11.05
C GLU A 113 -9.79 -4.75 10.17
N ILE A 114 -9.81 -4.92 8.85
CA ILE A 114 -9.66 -3.80 7.90
C ILE A 114 -11.04 -3.21 7.60
N GLU A 115 -11.20 -1.91 7.86
CA GLU A 115 -12.41 -1.15 7.57
C GLU A 115 -12.22 -0.20 6.37
N PRO A 116 -12.45 -0.66 5.12
CA PRO A 116 -12.31 0.15 3.92
C PRO A 116 -13.50 1.09 3.72
N LEU A 117 -13.34 2.07 2.84
CA LEU A 117 -14.43 2.97 2.42
C LEU A 117 -15.51 2.21 1.67
N TYR A 118 -15.06 1.31 0.79
CA TYR A 118 -15.93 0.41 0.06
C TYR A 118 -15.24 -0.94 -0.04
N ARG A 119 -16.00 -1.99 0.26
CA ARG A 119 -15.62 -3.38 0.00
C ARG A 119 -16.55 -3.99 -1.03
N MET A 120 -15.98 -4.73 -1.98
CA MET A 120 -16.72 -5.63 -2.84
C MET A 120 -16.06 -7.00 -2.91
N TYR A 121 -16.88 -8.03 -3.11
CA TYR A 121 -16.45 -9.41 -3.31
C TYR A 121 -16.74 -9.82 -4.74
N ALA A 122 -15.79 -10.52 -5.36
CA ALA A 122 -15.94 -11.11 -6.68
C ALA A 122 -15.43 -12.54 -6.70
N LYS A 123 -15.91 -13.34 -7.66
CA LYS A 123 -15.40 -14.70 -7.84
C LYS A 123 -13.97 -14.70 -8.39
N SER A 124 -13.19 -15.70 -8.00
CA SER A 124 -11.89 -15.96 -8.63
C SER A 124 -12.05 -16.18 -10.14
N GLY A 125 -11.15 -15.61 -10.94
CA GLY A 125 -11.22 -15.64 -12.40
C GLY A 125 -12.04 -14.52 -13.02
N VAL A 126 -12.38 -13.48 -12.25
CA VAL A 126 -13.10 -12.31 -12.76
C VAL A 126 -12.22 -11.48 -13.70
N CYS A 127 -12.84 -10.93 -14.73
CA CYS A 127 -12.23 -9.94 -15.62
C CYS A 127 -12.34 -8.56 -14.97
N LEU A 128 -11.25 -7.77 -14.99
CA LEU A 128 -11.27 -6.42 -14.42
C LEU A 128 -12.19 -5.47 -15.20
N GLY A 129 -12.34 -5.67 -16.52
CA GLY A 129 -13.28 -4.90 -17.33
C GLY A 129 -14.71 -4.98 -16.82
N ASP A 130 -15.17 -6.20 -16.51
CA ASP A 130 -16.54 -6.45 -16.04
C ASP A 130 -16.82 -5.85 -14.66
N MET A 131 -15.76 -5.60 -13.88
CA MET A 131 -15.87 -5.03 -12.54
C MET A 131 -16.05 -3.52 -12.54
N ALA A 132 -15.73 -2.82 -13.63
CA ALA A 132 -15.75 -1.36 -13.69
C ALA A 132 -17.11 -0.77 -13.28
N ASP A 133 -18.19 -1.22 -13.93
CA ASP A 133 -19.53 -0.68 -13.69
C ASP A 133 -20.07 -1.05 -12.30
N ALA A 134 -19.71 -2.24 -11.81
CA ALA A 134 -20.06 -2.68 -10.46
C ALA A 134 -19.39 -1.83 -9.39
N LEU A 135 -18.09 -1.53 -9.57
CA LEU A 135 -17.32 -0.67 -8.69
C LEU A 135 -17.84 0.77 -8.73
N GLU A 136 -18.08 1.33 -9.92
CA GLU A 136 -18.62 2.68 -10.08
C GLU A 136 -19.97 2.84 -9.35
N LYS A 137 -20.89 1.89 -9.56
CA LYS A 137 -22.18 1.87 -8.88
C LYS A 137 -22.05 1.74 -7.35
N LYS A 138 -21.03 1.02 -6.87
CA LYS A 138 -20.79 0.89 -5.44
C LYS A 138 -20.23 2.17 -4.84
N TRP A 139 -19.28 2.79 -5.53
CA TRP A 139 -18.57 3.99 -5.07
C TRP A 139 -19.38 5.28 -5.19
N SER A 140 -20.48 5.25 -5.95
CA SER A 140 -21.46 6.34 -6.02
C SER A 140 -22.44 6.34 -4.84
N GLN A 141 -22.46 5.28 -4.03
CA GLN A 141 -23.25 5.25 -2.80
C GLN A 141 -22.58 6.13 -1.74
N PRO A 142 -23.32 6.74 -0.81
CA PRO A 142 -22.70 7.45 0.31
C PRO A 142 -21.77 6.50 1.08
N SER A 143 -20.56 6.98 1.38
CA SER A 143 -19.59 6.17 2.13
C SER A 143 -20.13 5.86 3.53
N THR A 144 -19.77 4.68 4.03
CA THR A 144 -20.08 4.29 5.41
C THR A 144 -19.30 5.11 6.43
N LYS A 145 -18.15 5.69 6.05
CA LYS A 145 -17.36 6.62 6.87
C LYS A 145 -17.57 8.08 6.45
N SER A 146 -17.68 8.98 7.42
CA SER A 146 -17.70 10.44 7.19
C SER A 146 -16.31 10.93 6.79
N TYR A 147 -16.24 11.92 5.89
CA TYR A 147 -14.98 12.53 5.45
C TYR A 147 -14.17 13.14 6.61
N LEU A 148 -14.86 13.64 7.64
CA LEU A 148 -14.21 14.15 8.85
C LEU A 148 -13.52 13.05 9.66
N ASP A 149 -14.06 11.84 9.65
CA ASP A 149 -13.45 10.71 10.36
C ASP A 149 -12.24 10.18 9.56
N MET A 150 -12.34 10.16 8.23
CA MET A 150 -11.20 9.87 7.36
C MET A 150 -10.06 10.87 7.52
N ALA A 151 -10.37 12.17 7.58
CA ALA A 151 -9.35 13.19 7.77
C ALA A 151 -8.64 13.04 9.13
N LYS A 152 -9.39 12.75 10.20
CA LYS A 152 -8.83 12.53 11.54
C LYS A 152 -7.89 11.32 11.59
N GLU A 153 -8.28 10.18 11.01
CA GLU A 153 -7.42 8.99 10.93
C GLU A 153 -6.09 9.33 10.22
N LEU A 154 -6.14 10.08 9.11
CA LEU A 154 -4.95 10.48 8.35
C LEU A 154 -4.01 11.45 9.10
N PHE A 155 -4.56 12.35 9.91
CA PHE A 155 -3.74 13.26 10.72
C PHE A 155 -3.03 12.52 11.84
N MET A 156 -3.72 11.59 12.51
CA MET A 156 -3.13 10.78 13.57
C MET A 156 -2.00 9.88 13.04
N GLU A 157 -2.21 9.18 11.91
CA GLU A 157 -1.16 8.34 11.31
C GLU A 157 0.08 9.14 10.86
N ARG A 158 -0.12 10.37 10.32
CA ARG A 158 1.00 11.22 9.91
C ARG A 158 1.80 11.73 11.10
N ASP A 159 1.13 12.11 12.19
CA ASP A 159 1.78 12.58 13.40
C ASP A 159 2.55 11.43 14.07
N GLU A 160 1.97 10.22 14.12
CA GLU A 160 2.63 9.01 14.62
C GLU A 160 3.85 8.62 13.77
N ALA A 161 3.75 8.67 12.44
CA ALA A 161 4.88 8.39 11.54
C ALA A 161 6.01 9.42 11.66
N ALA A 162 5.66 10.70 11.88
CA ALA A 162 6.63 11.77 12.07
C ALA A 162 7.36 11.65 13.43
N GLU A 163 6.65 11.28 14.49
CA GLU A 163 7.23 11.02 15.82
C GLU A 163 8.15 9.79 15.78
N HIS A 164 7.72 8.70 15.16
CA HIS A 164 8.57 7.51 14.98
C HIS A 164 9.84 7.82 14.17
N ALA A 165 9.74 8.67 13.14
CA ALA A 165 10.92 9.11 12.37
C ALA A 165 11.89 9.96 13.20
N LYS A 166 11.39 10.82 14.09
CA LYS A 166 12.23 11.58 15.02
C LYS A 166 12.91 10.69 16.05
N GLU A 167 12.17 9.74 16.63
CA GLU A 167 12.72 8.79 17.61
C GLU A 167 13.84 7.94 16.99
N MET A 168 13.64 7.46 15.76
CA MET A 168 14.67 6.73 15.00
C MET A 168 15.88 7.62 14.67
N ALA A 169 15.67 8.89 14.35
CA ALA A 169 16.76 9.84 14.11
C ALA A 169 17.56 10.14 15.39
N GLU A 170 16.90 10.30 16.55
CA GLU A 170 17.55 10.54 17.83
C GLU A 170 18.32 9.32 18.34
N THR A 171 17.76 8.11 18.21
CA THR A 171 18.48 6.86 18.54
C THR A 171 19.69 6.64 17.65
N THR A 172 19.58 6.91 16.35
CA THR A 172 20.71 6.81 15.41
C THR A 172 21.79 7.84 15.75
N LYS A 173 21.42 9.06 16.12
CA LYS A 173 22.35 10.11 16.54
C LYS A 173 23.10 9.74 17.83
N LYS A 174 22.41 9.20 18.84
CA LYS A 174 23.04 8.73 20.09
C LYS A 174 24.05 7.61 19.83
N LEU A 175 23.70 6.65 18.96
CA LEU A 175 24.61 5.57 18.56
C LEU A 175 25.88 6.08 17.85
N ASP A 176 25.77 7.11 17.03
CA ASP A 176 26.91 7.72 16.35
C ASP A 176 27.78 8.55 17.31
N GLU A 177 27.18 9.23 18.30
CA GLU A 177 27.90 9.95 19.36
C GLU A 177 28.64 8.98 20.29
N GLU A 178 28.02 7.88 20.71
CA GLU A 178 28.64 6.81 21.51
C GLU A 178 29.78 6.09 20.75
N ARG A 179 29.68 5.94 19.42
CA ARG A 179 30.76 5.39 18.59
C ARG A 179 31.91 6.36 18.36
N ARG A 180 31.72 7.66 18.63
CA ARG A 180 32.74 8.70 18.46
C ARG A 180 33.60 8.91 19.72
N GLU A 181 33.16 8.43 20.89
CA GLU A 181 33.90 8.46 22.15
C GLU A 181 34.97 7.34 22.27
N VAL A 182 35.59 6.91 21.16
CA VAL A 182 36.83 6.13 21.24
C VAL A 182 37.99 7.12 21.06
N ASP A 183 38.54 7.59 22.18
CA ASP A 183 39.68 8.51 22.22
C ASP A 183 40.86 7.97 21.41
N LEU A 184 41.30 8.77 20.43
CA LEU A 184 42.37 8.46 19.47
C LEU A 184 43.79 8.54 20.05
N GLU A 185 43.95 8.62 21.37
CA GLU A 185 45.27 8.82 22.00
C GLU A 185 45.96 7.52 22.48
N ASP A 186 45.29 6.36 22.50
CA ASP A 186 45.84 5.13 23.11
C ASP A 186 46.37 4.07 22.14
N ILE A 187 46.51 4.36 20.84
CA ILE A 187 47.15 3.44 19.87
C ILE A 187 48.53 3.96 19.47
N VAL A 188 49.46 4.01 20.44
CA VAL A 188 50.89 4.06 20.14
C VAL A 188 51.38 2.63 19.91
N VAL A 189 51.33 2.17 18.66
CA VAL A 189 51.99 0.92 18.24
C VAL A 189 53.50 1.18 18.15
N SER A 190 54.24 0.63 19.10
CA SER A 190 55.69 0.48 19.04
C SER A 190 56.08 -0.35 17.81
N VAL A 191 56.67 0.28 16.79
CA VAL A 191 57.20 -0.42 15.61
C VAL A 191 58.60 -0.98 15.94
N PRO A 192 58.87 -2.30 15.77
CA PRO A 192 60.23 -2.82 15.86
C PRO A 192 61.02 -2.43 14.62
N THR A 193 62.12 -1.69 14.80
CA THR A 193 63.15 -1.48 13.77
C THR A 193 63.98 -2.74 13.61
N GLU A 194 63.79 -3.48 12.52
CA GLU A 194 64.83 -4.40 12.02
C GLU A 194 65.71 -3.65 11.00
N ARG A 195 66.98 -3.47 11.36
CA ARG A 195 68.06 -3.15 10.42
C ARG A 195 68.69 -4.47 9.95
N LYS A 196 69.03 -4.46 8.66
CA LYS A 196 69.85 -5.41 7.89
C LYS A 196 70.80 -6.30 8.69
#